data_AF-T1GX35-F1
#
_entry.id   AF-T1GX35-F1
#
_cell.length_a   1.000
_cell.length_b   1.000
_cell.length_c   1.000
_cell.angle_alpha   90.00
_cell.angle_beta   90.00
_cell.angle_gamma   90.00
#
_symmetry.space_group_name_H-M   'P 1'
#
loop_
_entity.id
_entity.type
_entity.pdbx_description
1 polymer ?
#
loop_
_entity_poly.entity_id
_entity_poly.type
_entity_poly.pdbx_seq_one_letter_code
_entity_poly.pdbx_strand_id
1 'polypeptide(L)'
;QVQSTFQKTLPSDPYYKAGVVEFAPILAHSTNSSIVEQLEGIRTIIQDPNAGNLDILVFPEGALSSEGLTYVPDPHEQVIPCEELDYDYSLSEISCYARSIQAYIAVNIHEKVQCLGDYQCPKKGYFEFST
;
A
#
# COMPACT_ATOMS: atom_id res chain seq x y z
N GLN A 1 -21.01 13.02 -0.02
CA GLN A 1 -20.74 13.27 1.41
C GLN A 1 -19.24 13.41 1.56
N VAL A 2 -18.73 14.41 2.29
CA VAL A 2 -17.29 14.53 2.54
C VAL A 2 -16.92 13.42 3.53
N GLN A 3 -16.20 12.39 3.08
CA GLN A 3 -15.64 11.41 4.01
C GLN A 3 -14.59 12.09 4.86
N SER A 4 -14.85 12.21 6.16
CA SER A 4 -13.89 12.71 7.13
C SER A 4 -12.83 11.62 7.40
N THR A 5 -11.58 11.86 7.02
CA THR A 5 -10.45 11.03 7.41
C THR A 5 -10.15 11.26 8.89
N PHE A 6 -10.20 10.20 9.71
CA PHE A 6 -9.83 10.30 11.13
C PHE A 6 -8.31 10.13 11.26
N GLN A 7 -7.61 11.19 11.65
CA GLN A 7 -6.20 11.17 12.01
C GLN A 7 -6.06 11.09 13.53
N LYS A 8 -5.24 10.18 14.04
CA LYS A 8 -4.95 10.06 15.49
C LYS A 8 -4.19 11.29 16.01
N THR A 9 -3.13 11.68 15.32
CA THR A 9 -2.39 12.94 15.56
C THR A 9 -2.60 13.92 14.41
N LEU A 10 -2.71 15.20 14.74
CA LEU A 10 -2.83 16.30 13.80
C LEU A 10 -1.46 16.92 13.46
N PRO A 11 -1.33 17.64 12.33
CA PRO A 11 -0.11 18.38 11.99
C PRO A 11 0.29 19.44 13.04
N SER A 12 -0.66 19.89 13.86
CA SER A 12 -0.43 20.81 14.97
C SER A 12 0.10 20.15 16.24
N ASP A 13 0.05 18.82 16.31
CA ASP A 13 0.51 18.09 17.49
C ASP A 13 2.05 18.08 17.57
N PRO A 14 2.62 18.11 18.78
CA PRO A 14 4.06 18.25 18.96
C PRO A 14 4.85 16.97 18.63
N TYR A 15 4.20 15.81 18.54
CA TYR A 15 4.83 14.52 18.23
C TYR A 15 3.81 13.52 17.67
N TYR A 16 4.32 12.47 17.02
CA TYR A 16 3.57 11.30 16.56
C TYR A 16 4.37 10.01 16.84
N LYS A 17 3.72 8.86 16.77
CA LYS A 17 4.29 7.53 16.99
C LYS A 17 4.42 6.78 15.67
N ALA A 18 5.64 6.42 15.33
CA ALA A 18 5.97 5.66 14.13
C ALA A 18 6.40 4.24 14.48
N GLY A 19 5.98 3.27 13.67
CA GLY A 19 6.55 1.93 13.62
C GLY A 19 7.24 1.68 12.30
N VAL A 20 8.35 0.95 12.33
CA VAL A 20 9.01 0.42 11.15
C VAL A 20 9.00 -1.10 11.24
N VAL A 21 8.71 -1.75 10.13
CA VAL A 21 8.61 -3.20 10.06
C VAL A 21 9.88 -3.76 9.44
N GLU A 22 10.48 -4.74 10.10
CA GLU A 22 11.38 -5.67 9.43
C GLU A 22 10.54 -6.82 8.89
N PHE A 23 10.37 -6.86 7.57
CA PHE A 23 9.60 -7.89 6.89
C PHE A 23 10.58 -8.80 6.18
N ALA A 24 10.80 -10.01 6.71
CA ALA A 24 11.51 -11.02 5.96
C ALA A 24 10.57 -11.47 4.84
N PRO A 25 10.84 -11.16 3.56
CA PRO A 25 10.09 -11.77 2.48
C PRO A 25 10.25 -13.27 2.67
N ILE A 26 9.13 -14.01 2.74
CA ILE A 26 9.13 -15.47 2.92
C ILE A 26 10.21 -16.01 1.98
N LEU A 27 11.30 -16.50 2.57
CA LEU A 27 12.53 -16.82 1.85
C LEU A 27 12.16 -17.62 0.61
N ALA A 28 12.45 -17.01 -0.53
CA ALA A 28 12.21 -17.46 -1.88
C ALA A 28 12.89 -18.82 -2.17
N HIS A 29 12.36 -19.88 -1.57
CA HIS A 29 12.57 -21.26 -1.99
C HIS A 29 11.37 -21.80 -2.78
N SER A 30 10.27 -21.05 -2.84
CA SER A 30 9.29 -21.15 -3.92
C SER A 30 9.34 -19.84 -4.69
N THR A 31 9.47 -19.94 -6.01
CA THR A 31 9.31 -18.84 -6.97
C THR A 31 7.88 -18.29 -7.02
N ASN A 32 7.06 -18.55 -5.99
CA ASN A 32 5.60 -18.46 -5.98
C ASN A 32 5.07 -18.02 -4.59
N SER A 33 5.69 -17.06 -3.89
CA SER A 33 5.01 -16.52 -2.69
C SER A 33 3.84 -15.66 -3.15
N SER A 34 2.63 -16.21 -3.01
CA SER A 34 1.42 -15.57 -3.51
C SER A 34 1.25 -14.20 -2.84
N ILE A 35 0.77 -13.21 -3.59
CA ILE A 35 0.37 -11.90 -3.03
C ILE A 35 -0.53 -12.05 -1.80
N VAL A 36 -1.32 -13.13 -1.73
CA VAL A 36 -2.15 -13.49 -0.57
C VAL A 36 -1.32 -13.77 0.68
N GLU A 37 -0.21 -14.50 0.57
CA GLU A 37 0.67 -14.82 1.71
C GLU A 37 1.37 -13.57 2.24
N GLN A 38 1.78 -12.68 1.33
CA GLN A 38 2.40 -11.40 1.69
C GLN A 38 1.40 -10.49 2.42
N LEU A 39 0.19 -10.38 1.89
CA LEU A 39 -0.90 -9.64 2.52
C LEU A 39 -1.27 -10.21 3.89
N GLU A 40 -1.32 -11.54 4.06
CA GLU A 40 -1.54 -12.16 5.37
C GLU A 40 -0.40 -11.88 6.36
N GLY A 41 0.86 -11.86 5.90
CA GLY A 41 1.99 -11.43 6.72
C GLY A 41 1.86 -9.97 7.18
N ILE A 42 1.53 -9.07 6.26
CA ILE A 42 1.28 -7.65 6.54
C ILE A 42 0.11 -7.49 7.53
N ARG A 43 -0.99 -8.20 7.29
CA ARG A 43 -2.18 -8.22 8.13
C ARG A 43 -1.85 -8.66 9.55
N THR A 44 -1.06 -9.72 9.71
CA THR A 44 -0.63 -10.23 11.01
C THR A 44 0.09 -9.15 11.83
N ILE A 45 0.99 -8.40 11.17
CA ILE A 45 1.76 -7.32 11.81
C ILE A 45 0.86 -6.14 12.17
N ILE A 46 -0.06 -5.78 11.28
CA ILE A 46 -1.02 -4.68 11.48
C ILE A 46 -1.99 -4.99 12.63
N GLN A 47 -2.35 -6.26 12.81
CA GLN A 47 -3.21 -6.73 13.90
C GLN A 47 -2.47 -6.90 15.24
N ASP A 48 -1.14 -6.75 15.26
CA ASP A 48 -0.38 -6.81 16.49
C ASP A 48 -0.82 -5.66 17.44
N PRO A 49 -1.08 -5.95 18.74
CA PRO A 49 -1.49 -4.93 19.69
C PRO A 49 -0.53 -3.74 19.81
N ASN A 50 0.77 -3.94 19.52
CA ASN A 50 1.77 -2.89 19.51
C ASN A 50 1.60 -1.93 18.33
N ALA A 51 0.98 -2.35 17.23
CA ALA A 51 0.66 -1.49 16.09
C ALA A 51 -0.55 -0.58 16.35
N GLY A 52 -1.43 -0.93 17.30
CA GLY A 52 -2.70 -0.22 17.54
C GLY A 52 -2.56 1.24 18.00
N ASN A 53 -1.42 1.61 18.58
CA ASN A 53 -1.15 2.98 19.07
C ASN A 53 -0.24 3.80 18.15
N LEU A 54 0.04 3.31 16.94
CA LEU A 54 0.85 4.03 15.97
C LEU A 54 -0.01 4.98 15.12
N ASP A 55 0.62 6.07 14.70
CA ASP A 55 0.09 7.04 13.73
C ASP A 55 0.49 6.66 12.30
N ILE A 56 1.67 6.05 12.14
CA ILE A 56 2.18 5.52 10.87
C ILE A 56 2.93 4.20 11.07
N LEU A 57 2.74 3.27 10.15
CA LEU A 57 3.50 2.02 10.05
C LEU A 57 4.15 1.92 8.67
N VAL A 58 5.48 1.78 8.64
CA VAL A 58 6.27 1.76 7.41
C VAL A 58 6.78 0.34 7.14
N PHE A 59 6.46 -0.20 5.98
CA PHE A 59 6.96 -1.47 5.47
C PHE A 59 8.15 -1.26 4.53
N PRO A 60 9.08 -2.23 4.46
CA PRO A 60 10.23 -2.15 3.57
C PRO A 60 9.81 -2.37 2.10
N GLU A 61 10.70 -1.98 1.19
CA GLU A 61 10.62 -2.37 -0.21
C GLU A 61 10.52 -3.90 -0.35
N GLY A 62 9.64 -4.37 -1.24
CA GLY A 62 9.43 -5.81 -1.46
C GLY A 62 8.56 -6.53 -0.43
N ALA A 63 8.05 -5.84 0.61
CA ALA A 63 7.04 -6.41 1.51
C ALA A 63 5.74 -6.77 0.78
N LEU A 64 5.43 -6.02 -0.28
CA LEU A 64 4.33 -6.28 -1.21
C LEU A 64 4.90 -6.40 -2.62
N SER A 65 5.48 -7.56 -2.92
CA SER A 65 5.86 -7.96 -4.28
C SER A 65 4.64 -8.55 -4.97
N SER A 66 3.87 -7.70 -5.65
CA SER A 66 2.88 -8.20 -6.59
C SER A 66 3.59 -8.90 -7.75
N GLU A 67 3.15 -10.12 -8.11
CA GLU A 67 3.58 -10.77 -9.35
C GLU A 67 3.13 -10.00 -10.62
N GLY A 68 2.42 -8.87 -10.45
CA GLY A 68 1.96 -8.00 -11.53
C GLY A 68 2.03 -6.52 -11.16
N LEU A 69 1.94 -5.67 -12.18
CA LEU A 69 1.94 -4.21 -12.03
C LEU A 69 0.53 -3.71 -11.71
N THR A 70 0.41 -2.76 -10.78
CA THR A 70 -0.86 -2.15 -10.36
C THR A 70 -1.02 -0.71 -10.84
N TYR A 71 -2.25 -0.22 -10.95
CA TYR A 71 -2.52 1.22 -11.10
C TYR A 71 -2.67 1.88 -9.73
N VAL A 72 -1.95 2.96 -9.51
CA VAL A 72 -2.09 3.80 -8.31
C VAL A 72 -2.92 5.02 -8.67
N PRO A 73 -4.03 5.31 -7.98
CA PRO A 73 -4.82 6.50 -8.27
C PRO A 73 -4.04 7.77 -7.92
N ASP A 74 -4.25 8.82 -8.70
CA ASP A 74 -3.71 10.13 -8.36
C ASP A 74 -4.36 10.61 -7.05
N PRO A 75 -3.60 11.08 -6.04
CA PRO A 75 -4.16 11.57 -4.78
C PRO A 75 -5.22 12.66 -4.92
N HIS A 76 -5.20 13.43 -6.03
CA HIS A 76 -6.20 14.46 -6.35
C HIS A 76 -7.56 13.89 -6.77
N GLU A 77 -7.64 12.62 -7.17
CA GLU A 77 -8.91 11.94 -7.49
C GLU A 77 -9.72 11.62 -6.22
N GLN A 78 -9.08 11.66 -5.04
CA GLN A 78 -9.70 11.42 -3.72
C GLN A 78 -10.44 10.08 -3.62
N VAL A 79 -9.93 9.06 -4.32
CA VAL A 79 -10.50 7.72 -4.30
C VAL A 79 -9.96 6.93 -3.10
N ILE A 80 -10.81 6.05 -2.56
CA ILE A 80 -10.45 5.12 -1.48
C ILE A 80 -10.49 3.71 -2.05
N PRO A 81 -9.34 3.10 -2.39
CA PRO A 81 -9.29 1.79 -3.04
C PRO A 81 -10.02 0.66 -2.28
N CYS A 82 -10.16 0.78 -0.96
CA CYS A 82 -10.94 -0.16 -0.14
C CYS A 82 -12.45 -0.16 -0.43
N GLU A 83 -13.00 0.90 -1.02
CA GLU A 83 -14.44 1.06 -1.29
C GLU A 83 -14.81 0.85 -2.77
N GLU A 84 -13.83 0.65 -3.64
CA GLU A 84 -13.99 0.55 -5.08
C GLU A 84 -13.63 -0.86 -5.57
N LEU A 85 -14.35 -1.37 -6.57
CA LEU A 85 -14.16 -2.73 -7.09
C LEU A 85 -13.08 -2.83 -8.18
N ASP A 86 -12.63 -1.69 -8.72
CA ASP A 86 -11.81 -1.64 -9.93
C ASP A 86 -10.29 -1.58 -9.68
N TYR A 87 -9.86 -1.57 -8.41
CA TYR A 87 -8.44 -1.57 -8.06
C TYR A 87 -7.88 -2.97 -7.85
N ASP A 88 -6.58 -3.12 -8.07
CA ASP A 88 -5.87 -4.37 -7.80
C ASP A 88 -6.03 -4.78 -6.33
N TYR A 89 -6.24 -6.08 -6.13
CA TYR A 89 -6.55 -6.68 -4.83
C TYR A 89 -5.59 -6.25 -3.71
N SER A 90 -4.28 -6.16 -4.01
CA SER A 90 -3.27 -5.74 -3.04
C SER A 90 -3.43 -4.30 -2.59
N LEU A 91 -3.75 -3.37 -3.51
CA LEU A 91 -3.95 -1.97 -3.17
C LEU A 91 -5.23 -1.76 -2.35
N SER A 92 -6.30 -2.47 -2.72
CA SER A 92 -7.56 -2.47 -1.95
C SER A 92 -7.37 -2.99 -0.53
N GLU A 93 -6.68 -4.12 -0.35
CA GLU A 93 -6.42 -4.70 0.97
C GLU A 93 -5.58 -3.77 1.86
N ILE A 94 -4.50 -3.19 1.34
CA ILE A 94 -3.69 -2.23 2.11
C ILE A 94 -4.51 -0.99 2.50
N SER A 95 -5.33 -0.48 1.59
CA SER A 95 -6.26 0.63 1.88
C SER A 95 -7.24 0.25 3.01
N CYS A 96 -7.77 -0.97 2.99
CA CYS A 96 -8.66 -1.48 4.04
C CYS A 96 -7.94 -1.66 5.38
N TYR A 97 -6.69 -2.12 5.36
CA TYR A 97 -5.90 -2.28 6.58
C TYR A 97 -5.64 -0.94 7.23
N ALA A 98 -5.21 0.07 6.46
CA ALA A 98 -5.00 1.44 6.96
C ALA A 98 -6.26 2.00 7.64
N ARG A 99 -7.42 1.78 7.01
CA ARG A 99 -8.72 2.16 7.57
C ARG A 99 -9.02 1.43 8.88
N SER A 100 -8.74 0.12 8.95
CA SER A 100 -9.07 -0.72 10.10
C SER A 100 -8.30 -0.34 11.37
N ILE A 101 -7.04 0.08 11.25
CA ILE A 101 -6.20 0.50 12.38
C ILE A 101 -6.17 2.02 12.61
N GLN A 102 -6.87 2.77 11.75
CA GLN A 102 -6.93 4.23 11.76
C GLN A 102 -5.53 4.86 11.82
N ALA A 103 -4.62 4.36 10.97
CA ALA A 103 -3.23 4.81 10.90
C ALA A 103 -2.77 4.87 9.44
N TYR A 104 -1.71 5.63 9.20
CA TYR A 104 -1.04 5.66 7.91
C TYR A 104 -0.24 4.37 7.69
N ILE A 105 -0.29 3.85 6.48
CA ILE A 105 0.55 2.73 6.05
C ILE A 105 1.38 3.21 4.87
N ALA A 106 2.70 3.07 4.99
CA ALA A 106 3.63 3.29 3.88
C ALA A 106 4.15 1.94 3.41
N VAL A 107 3.94 1.64 2.13
CA VAL A 107 4.37 0.43 1.43
C VAL A 107 4.99 0.83 0.10
N ASN A 108 5.86 -0.01 -0.43
CA ASN A 108 6.34 0.09 -1.81
C ASN A 108 5.59 -0.91 -2.68
N ILE A 109 5.26 -0.52 -3.91
CA ILE A 109 4.56 -1.32 -4.91
C ILE A 109 5.17 -1.13 -6.30
N HIS A 110 4.84 -2.03 -7.23
CA HIS A 110 5.19 -1.88 -8.63
C HIS A 110 4.03 -1.29 -9.42
N GLU A 111 4.15 -0.01 -9.78
CA GLU A 111 3.13 0.75 -10.48
C GLU A 111 3.31 0.65 -12.00
N LYS A 112 2.18 0.61 -12.73
CA LYS A 112 2.12 0.91 -14.17
C LYS A 112 1.34 2.19 -14.42
N VAL A 113 1.84 3.04 -15.32
CA VAL A 113 1.18 4.28 -15.72
C VAL A 113 0.95 4.26 -17.23
N GLN A 114 -0.30 4.36 -17.68
CA GLN A 114 -0.62 4.38 -19.11
C GLN A 114 -0.03 5.63 -19.78
N CYS A 115 0.58 5.45 -20.94
CA CYS A 115 1.24 6.53 -21.69
C CYS A 115 0.80 6.62 -23.15
N LEU A 116 -0.42 6.17 -23.47
CA LEU A 116 -0.94 6.19 -24.84
C LEU A 116 -0.86 7.60 -25.44
N GLY A 117 -0.09 7.76 -26.51
CA GLY A 117 0.12 9.04 -27.19
C GLY A 117 1.42 9.77 -26.84
N ASP A 118 2.21 9.27 -25.88
CA ASP A 118 3.56 9.76 -25.62
C ASP A 118 4.58 9.09 -26.58
N TYR A 119 5.47 9.90 -27.16
CA TYR A 119 6.54 9.43 -28.05
C TYR A 119 7.60 8.57 -27.33
N GLN A 120 7.71 8.71 -26.01
CA GLN A 120 8.59 7.91 -25.16
C GLN A 120 7.90 6.66 -24.61
N CYS A 121 6.60 6.48 -24.90
CA CYS A 121 5.85 5.36 -24.37
C CYS A 121 6.41 4.03 -24.89
N PRO A 122 6.76 3.08 -24.00
CA PRO A 122 7.18 1.75 -24.39
C PRO A 122 6.11 1.06 -25.26
N LYS A 123 6.52 0.11 -26.12
CA LYS A 123 5.58 -0.64 -26.99
C LYS A 123 4.44 -1.34 -26.24
N LYS A 124 4.62 -1.63 -24.96
CA LYS A 124 3.61 -2.22 -24.06
C LYS A 124 2.51 -1.23 -23.63
N GLY A 125 2.66 0.06 -23.90
CA GLY A 125 1.62 1.09 -23.68
C GLY A 125 1.62 1.74 -22.29
N TYR A 126 2.60 1.43 -21.45
CA TYR A 126 2.73 1.99 -20.10
C TYR A 126 4.19 2.06 -19.63
N PHE A 127 4.46 2.97 -18.69
CA PHE A 127 5.68 3.02 -17.88
C PHE A 127 5.53 2.12 -16.65
N GLU A 128 6.65 1.68 -16.10
CA GLU A 128 6.71 0.89 -14.86
C GLU A 128 7.58 1.61 -13.85
N PHE A 129 7.14 1.69 -12.60
CA PHE A 129 7.83 2.38 -11.52
C PHE A 129 7.87 1.53 -10.24
N SER A 130 8.94 1.69 -9.45
CA SER A 130 8.92 1.32 -8.03
C SER A 130 8.40 2.55 -7.28
N THR A 131 7.22 2.42 -6.69
CA THR A 131 6.43 3.52 -6.11
C THR A 131 6.17 3.26 -4.64
#